data_AF-A0A212CUU0-F1
#
_entry.id   AF-A0A212CUU0-F1
#
_cell.length_a   1.000
_cell.length_b   1.000
_cell.length_c   1.000
_cell.angle_alpha   90.00
_cell.angle_beta   90.00
_cell.angle_gamma   90.00
#
_symmetry.space_group_name_H-M   'P 1'
#
loop_
_entity.id
_entity.type
_entity.pdbx_description
1 polymer ?
#
loop_
_entity_poly.entity_id
_entity_poly.type
_entity_poly.pdbx_seq_one_letter_code
_entity_poly.pdbx_strand_id
1 'polypeptide(L)'
;MPLRDDYEIEYNQDAKMLISGLSVNYDDDDDDDDDDDDDDMEIDPKRAHVNMYVRKLREWQPRKNIARDYNLVPTFLGKDEEEKERAVRRKVTEEEKELWPTLRPLYQFMSCKELDNLLENMHKKMLRAKICELQRYWRSGITKMEEPAEYEAAAARASNRGQEDGRDGEFVAVELLSDREKVLCSSLNLSPMRYAIVKTIIIKDHLQKRQGIPSKSRLPSYLDKVLKKRILNFLTQSRWISRYAS
;
A
#
# COMPACT_ATOMS: atom_id res chain seq x y z
N MET A 1 15.96 -4.61 -31.13
CA MET A 1 14.84 -3.81 -31.66
C MET A 1 14.38 -2.85 -30.57
N PRO A 2 13.90 -1.63 -30.91
CA PRO A 2 13.28 -0.72 -29.94
C PRO A 2 12.16 -1.44 -29.18
N LEU A 3 11.97 -1.11 -27.90
CA LEU A 3 10.77 -1.55 -27.18
C LEU A 3 9.55 -0.91 -27.84
N ARG A 4 8.37 -1.53 -27.67
CA ARG A 4 7.10 -1.08 -28.28
C ARG A 4 6.77 0.39 -28.03
N ASP A 5 7.33 1.00 -26.99
CA ASP A 5 7.13 2.41 -26.60
C ASP A 5 8.36 3.31 -26.82
N ASP A 6 9.38 2.84 -27.57
CA ASP A 6 10.55 3.64 -27.93
C ASP A 6 10.44 4.18 -29.37
N TYR A 7 10.81 5.44 -29.58
CA TYR A 7 10.90 6.04 -30.92
C TYR A 7 12.08 5.46 -31.70
N GLU A 8 11.91 5.28 -33.02
CA GLU A 8 12.98 4.82 -33.93
C GLU A 8 14.12 5.84 -34.06
N ILE A 9 13.81 7.14 -33.92
CA ILE A 9 14.79 8.23 -33.90
C ILE A 9 14.69 8.90 -32.54
N GLU A 10 15.77 8.89 -31.78
CA GLU A 10 15.79 9.54 -30.49
C GLU A 10 16.06 11.04 -30.63
N TYR A 11 15.39 11.84 -29.78
CA TYR A 11 15.53 13.30 -29.75
C TYR A 11 16.97 13.81 -29.62
N ASN A 12 17.92 12.99 -29.13
CA ASN A 12 19.32 13.34 -28.95
C ASN A 12 20.27 12.35 -29.67
N GLN A 13 19.93 11.99 -30.91
CA GLN A 13 20.80 11.17 -31.77
C GLN A 13 22.20 11.78 -31.92
N ASP A 14 22.30 13.11 -32.02
CA ASP A 14 23.55 13.85 -32.12
C ASP A 14 24.46 13.63 -30.91
N ALA A 15 23.88 13.54 -29.71
CA ALA A 15 24.65 13.27 -28.49
C ALA A 15 25.18 11.83 -28.45
N LYS A 16 24.46 10.87 -29.04
CA LYS A 16 24.94 9.49 -29.19
C LYS A 16 26.04 9.38 -30.26
N MET A 17 25.89 10.10 -31.37
CA MET A 17 26.88 10.15 -32.46
C MET A 17 28.22 10.70 -31.97
N LEU A 18 28.21 11.70 -31.10
CA LEU A 18 29.42 12.27 -30.48
C LEU A 18 30.18 11.27 -29.62
N ILE A 19 29.52 10.26 -29.06
CA ILE A 19 30.17 9.22 -28.25
C ILE A 19 30.57 8.01 -29.08
N SER A 20 29.80 7.66 -30.12
CA SER A 20 30.11 6.49 -30.94
C SER A 20 31.46 6.55 -31.66
N GLY A 21 32.03 7.75 -31.81
CA GLY A 21 33.37 7.96 -32.37
C GLY A 21 34.52 7.97 -31.36
N LEU A 22 34.24 7.83 -30.06
CA LEU A 22 35.29 7.77 -29.04
C LEU A 22 35.92 6.37 -29.03
N SER A 23 37.22 6.30 -29.35
CA SER A 23 38.03 5.10 -29.14
C SER A 23 38.91 5.27 -27.90
N VAL A 24 39.07 4.17 -27.17
CA VAL A 24 40.05 4.03 -26.10
C VAL A 24 41.14 3.13 -26.66
N ASN A 25 42.31 3.71 -26.92
CA ASN A 25 43.51 2.95 -27.26
C ASN A 25 44.17 2.61 -25.92
N TYR A 26 44.51 1.33 -25.72
CA TYR A 26 45.13 0.83 -24.50
C TYR A 26 46.63 0.51 -24.70
N ASP A 27 47.14 0.76 -25.90
CA ASP A 27 48.51 0.43 -26.31
C ASP A 27 49.48 1.61 -26.10
N ASP A 28 49.00 2.78 -25.66
CA ASP A 28 49.82 3.96 -25.34
C ASP A 28 50.26 3.99 -23.85
N ASP A 29 49.77 3.06 -23.01
CA ASP A 29 50.04 2.99 -21.56
C ASP A 29 51.30 2.15 -21.19
N ASP A 30 52.06 1.64 -22.17
CA ASP A 30 53.16 0.66 -21.97
C ASP A 30 54.60 1.26 -21.98
N ASP A 31 54.75 2.59 -22.07
CA ASP A 31 56.07 3.25 -21.93
C ASP A 31 56.24 3.81 -20.50
N ASP A 32 57.13 3.18 -19.72
CA ASP A 32 57.56 3.51 -18.34
C ASP A 32 58.29 4.89 -18.22
N ASP A 33 57.75 5.98 -18.80
CA ASP A 33 58.27 7.35 -18.62
C ASP A 33 57.25 8.22 -17.85
N ASP A 34 57.69 8.68 -16.67
CA ASP A 34 57.03 9.43 -15.59
C ASP A 34 56.49 10.84 -15.99
N ASP A 35 55.71 10.98 -17.07
CA ASP A 35 55.03 12.25 -17.46
C ASP A 35 53.49 12.09 -17.47
N ASP A 36 52.91 11.93 -16.27
CA ASP A 36 51.48 11.79 -15.93
C ASP A 36 50.51 12.88 -16.52
N ASP A 37 51.00 13.97 -17.11
CA ASP A 37 50.18 15.14 -17.50
C ASP A 37 49.64 15.10 -18.95
N ASP A 38 50.30 14.40 -19.90
CA ASP A 38 49.91 14.40 -21.32
C ASP A 38 48.78 13.40 -21.64
N ASP A 39 48.74 12.25 -20.97
CA ASP A 39 47.62 11.28 -21.10
C ASP A 39 46.31 11.86 -20.53
N ASP A 40 46.41 12.61 -19.44
CA ASP A 40 45.29 13.33 -18.85
C ASP A 40 44.72 14.37 -19.84
N MET A 41 45.56 15.03 -20.66
CA MET A 41 45.09 15.98 -21.68
C MET A 41 44.26 15.34 -22.81
N GLU A 42 44.50 14.07 -23.17
CA GLU A 42 43.69 13.36 -24.16
C GLU A 42 42.48 12.64 -23.52
N ILE A 43 42.64 12.12 -22.31
CA ILE A 43 41.60 11.37 -21.59
C ILE A 43 40.51 12.29 -21.04
N ASP A 44 40.87 13.46 -20.51
CA ASP A 44 39.92 14.42 -19.94
C ASP A 44 38.84 14.93 -20.90
N PRO A 45 39.14 15.34 -22.14
CA PRO A 45 38.10 15.73 -23.08
C PRO A 45 37.20 14.55 -23.43
N LYS A 46 37.73 13.32 -23.56
CA LYS A 46 36.92 12.11 -23.79
C LYS A 46 36.01 11.85 -22.58
N ARG A 47 36.51 11.95 -21.35
CA ARG A 47 35.72 11.86 -20.10
C ARG A 47 34.64 12.94 -20.04
N ALA A 48 34.94 14.17 -20.43
CA ALA A 48 33.98 15.28 -20.43
C ALA A 48 32.82 15.01 -21.40
N HIS A 49 33.10 14.47 -22.59
CA HIS A 49 32.07 14.07 -23.57
C HIS A 49 31.17 12.95 -23.03
N VAL A 50 31.77 11.93 -22.40
CA VAL A 50 31.02 10.85 -21.74
C VAL A 50 30.15 11.38 -20.60
N ASN A 51 30.72 12.21 -19.73
CA ASN A 51 29.99 12.83 -18.62
C ASN A 51 28.83 13.71 -19.09
N MET A 52 29.04 14.48 -20.17
CA MET A 52 28.00 15.30 -20.78
C MET A 52 26.82 14.44 -21.27
N TYR A 53 27.09 13.30 -21.90
CA TYR A 53 26.06 12.36 -22.33
C TYR A 53 25.35 11.67 -21.17
N VAL A 54 26.09 11.21 -20.15
CA VAL A 54 25.51 10.60 -18.94
C VAL A 54 24.57 11.58 -18.24
N ARG A 55 24.94 12.87 -18.18
CA ARG A 55 24.07 13.91 -17.63
C ARG A 55 22.79 14.07 -18.45
N LYS A 56 22.88 14.10 -19.79
CA LYS A 56 21.71 14.13 -20.68
C LYS A 56 20.82 12.88 -20.52
N LEU A 57 21.41 11.69 -20.39
CA LEU A 57 20.68 10.44 -20.13
C LEU A 57 19.93 10.48 -18.79
N ARG A 58 20.58 10.99 -17.74
CA ARG A 58 19.98 11.13 -16.40
C ARG A 58 18.76 12.05 -16.40
N GLU A 59 18.75 13.08 -17.23
CA GLU A 59 17.58 13.95 -17.39
C GLU A 59 16.49 13.32 -18.28
N TRP A 60 16.88 12.45 -19.23
CA TRP A 60 15.97 11.87 -20.20
C TRP A 60 15.22 10.65 -19.68
N GLN A 61 15.88 9.80 -18.90
CA GLN A 61 15.27 8.59 -18.34
C GLN A 61 14.01 8.89 -17.51
N PRO A 62 13.95 9.93 -16.65
CA PRO A 62 12.73 10.31 -15.95
C PRO A 62 11.59 10.71 -16.90
N ARG A 63 11.88 11.38 -18.02
CA ARG A 63 10.85 11.77 -19.00
C ARG A 63 10.25 10.54 -19.70
N LYS A 64 11.09 9.56 -20.02
CA LYS A 64 10.65 8.25 -20.51
C LYS A 64 9.81 7.50 -19.49
N ASN A 65 10.24 7.50 -18.23
CA ASN A 65 9.51 6.87 -17.15
C ASN A 65 8.14 7.53 -16.99
N ILE A 66 8.02 8.86 -16.98
CA ILE A 66 6.73 9.57 -16.92
C ILE A 66 5.79 9.13 -18.06
N ALA A 67 6.28 9.04 -19.30
CA ALA A 67 5.46 8.61 -20.42
C ALA A 67 4.88 7.19 -20.23
N ARG A 68 5.67 6.27 -19.65
CA ARG A 68 5.25 4.89 -19.36
C ARG A 68 4.41 4.78 -18.10
N ASP A 69 4.86 5.40 -17.01
CA ASP A 69 4.24 5.40 -15.69
C ASP A 69 2.82 5.95 -15.75
N TYR A 70 2.56 6.95 -16.59
CA TYR A 70 1.24 7.53 -16.80
C TYR A 70 0.54 7.05 -18.08
N ASN A 71 1.06 5.98 -18.71
CA ASN A 71 0.49 5.35 -19.90
C ASN A 71 0.13 6.36 -21.01
N LEU A 72 0.93 7.42 -21.17
CA LEU A 72 0.61 8.57 -22.03
C LEU A 72 0.61 8.19 -23.51
N VAL A 73 1.53 7.30 -23.91
CA VAL A 73 1.64 6.87 -25.32
C VAL A 73 0.38 6.09 -25.74
N PRO A 74 -0.07 5.04 -25.02
CA PRO A 74 -1.35 4.41 -25.34
C PRO A 74 -2.55 5.37 -25.22
N THR A 75 -2.59 6.22 -24.18
CA THR A 75 -3.74 7.12 -23.95
C THR A 75 -3.92 8.18 -25.06
N PHE A 76 -2.84 8.74 -25.58
CA PHE A 76 -2.90 9.84 -26.57
C PHE A 76 -2.64 9.38 -28.02
N LEU A 77 -1.85 8.33 -28.21
CA LEU A 77 -1.42 7.84 -29.52
C LEU A 77 -1.94 6.43 -29.84
N GLY A 78 -2.46 5.69 -28.85
CA GLY A 78 -3.05 4.37 -29.01
C GLY A 78 -4.37 4.42 -29.78
N LYS A 79 -4.28 4.28 -31.09
CA LYS A 79 -5.40 3.87 -31.94
C LYS A 79 -5.34 2.36 -32.16
N ASP A 80 -5.57 1.56 -31.12
CA ASP A 80 -5.72 0.11 -31.30
C ASP A 80 -7.04 -0.35 -30.68
N GLU A 81 -7.85 -1.03 -31.48
CA GLU A 81 -9.14 -1.60 -31.08
C GLU A 81 -9.04 -2.53 -29.86
N GLU A 82 -7.85 -3.09 -29.60
CA GLU A 82 -7.55 -3.95 -28.45
C GLU A 82 -7.64 -3.25 -27.08
N GLU A 83 -7.25 -1.97 -26.98
CA GLU A 83 -7.35 -1.22 -25.71
C GLU A 83 -8.79 -0.74 -25.48
N LYS A 84 -9.52 -0.45 -26.57
CA LYS A 84 -10.97 -0.27 -26.57
C LYS A 84 -11.67 -1.54 -26.08
N GLU A 85 -11.28 -2.72 -26.56
CA GLU A 85 -11.80 -3.99 -26.06
C GLU A 85 -11.45 -4.23 -24.58
N ARG A 86 -10.24 -3.88 -24.13
CA ARG A 86 -9.84 -4.04 -22.72
C ARG A 86 -10.59 -3.07 -21.80
N ALA A 87 -10.84 -1.85 -22.25
CA ALA A 87 -11.70 -0.87 -21.57
C ALA A 87 -13.19 -1.30 -21.57
N VAL A 88 -13.65 -1.99 -22.62
CA VAL A 88 -14.99 -2.61 -22.66
C VAL A 88 -15.08 -3.85 -21.76
N ARG A 89 -13.98 -4.61 -21.59
CA ARG A 89 -13.89 -5.77 -20.68
C ARG A 89 -13.81 -5.36 -19.21
N ARG A 90 -13.11 -4.27 -18.88
CA ARG A 90 -13.19 -3.61 -17.56
C ARG A 90 -14.47 -2.77 -17.53
N LYS A 91 -15.62 -3.43 -17.35
CA LYS A 91 -16.86 -2.74 -16.98
C LYS A 91 -16.61 -2.08 -15.62
N VAL A 92 -16.27 -0.79 -15.66
CA VAL A 92 -16.12 0.04 -14.45
C VAL A 92 -17.40 -0.13 -13.65
N THR A 93 -17.29 -0.71 -12.46
CA THR A 93 -18.46 -0.95 -11.61
C THR A 93 -19.08 0.39 -11.22
N GLU A 94 -20.38 0.42 -10.93
CA GLU A 94 -21.04 1.67 -10.54
C GLU A 94 -20.38 2.30 -9.30
N GLU A 95 -19.91 1.46 -8.38
CA GLU A 95 -19.15 1.85 -7.19
C GLU A 95 -17.78 2.44 -7.54
N GLU A 96 -17.10 1.91 -8.57
CA GLU A 96 -15.86 2.50 -9.06
C GLU A 96 -16.13 3.92 -9.60
N LYS A 97 -17.21 4.11 -10.39
CA LYS A 97 -17.60 5.43 -10.94
C LYS A 97 -17.85 6.48 -9.86
N GLU A 98 -18.40 6.09 -8.71
CA GLU A 98 -18.61 6.99 -7.58
C GLU A 98 -17.29 7.34 -6.84
N LEU A 99 -16.32 6.42 -6.83
CA LEU A 99 -15.02 6.63 -6.19
C LEU A 99 -14.04 7.41 -7.07
N TRP A 100 -14.19 7.34 -8.39
CA TRP A 100 -13.34 8.04 -9.37
C TRP A 100 -13.17 9.55 -9.09
N PRO A 101 -14.24 10.33 -8.83
CA PRO A 101 -14.13 11.76 -8.52
C PRO A 101 -13.38 12.04 -7.21
N THR A 102 -13.62 11.23 -6.18
CA THR A 102 -13.00 11.39 -4.85
C THR A 102 -11.50 11.09 -4.90
N LEU A 103 -11.13 10.09 -5.70
CA LEU A 103 -9.75 9.64 -5.82
C LEU A 103 -8.95 10.44 -6.88
N ARG A 104 -9.62 11.23 -7.73
CA ARG A 104 -9.00 12.08 -8.76
C ARG A 104 -7.81 12.94 -8.26
N PRO A 105 -7.87 13.61 -7.09
CA PRO A 105 -6.73 14.38 -6.58
C PRO A 105 -5.52 13.52 -6.17
N LEU A 106 -5.72 12.24 -5.88
CA LEU A 106 -4.66 11.31 -5.49
C LEU A 106 -4.01 10.65 -6.71
N TYR A 107 -4.79 10.37 -7.76
CA TYR A 107 -4.31 9.70 -8.96
C TYR A 107 -3.24 10.46 -9.73
N GLN A 108 -3.22 11.80 -9.66
CA GLN A 108 -2.21 12.61 -10.36
C GLN A 108 -0.77 12.40 -9.85
N PHE A 109 -0.61 11.77 -8.70
CA PHE A 109 0.69 11.51 -8.07
C PHE A 109 1.06 10.01 -8.08
N MET A 110 0.26 9.18 -8.73
CA MET A 110 0.45 7.73 -8.78
C MET A 110 0.71 7.30 -10.22
N SER A 111 1.59 6.31 -10.39
CA SER A 111 1.70 5.60 -11.66
C SER A 111 0.41 4.83 -11.96
N CYS A 112 0.13 4.59 -13.24
CA CYS A 112 -0.97 3.75 -13.71
C CYS A 112 -0.94 2.35 -13.08
N LYS A 113 0.25 1.79 -12.84
CA LYS A 113 0.40 0.48 -12.18
C LYS A 113 -0.04 0.54 -10.71
N GLU A 114 0.34 1.59 -9.99
CA GLU A 114 -0.10 1.78 -8.59
C GLU A 114 -1.61 2.00 -8.50
N LEU A 115 -2.18 2.73 -9.47
CA LEU A 115 -3.62 2.94 -9.58
C LEU A 115 -4.37 1.63 -9.82
N ASP A 116 -3.97 0.84 -10.81
CA ASP A 116 -4.59 -0.46 -11.11
C ASP A 116 -4.53 -1.39 -9.89
N ASN A 117 -3.39 -1.44 -9.19
CA ASN A 117 -3.24 -2.23 -7.97
C ASN A 117 -4.15 -1.74 -6.84
N LEU A 118 -4.32 -0.42 -6.67
CA LEU A 118 -5.21 0.15 -5.66
C LEU A 118 -6.66 -0.26 -5.91
N LEU A 119 -7.14 -0.09 -7.15
CA LEU A 119 -8.50 -0.44 -7.54
C LEU A 119 -8.76 -1.94 -7.35
N GLU A 120 -7.83 -2.79 -7.81
CA GLU A 120 -7.94 -4.24 -7.62
C GLU A 120 -8.00 -4.64 -6.14
N ASN A 121 -7.19 -4.00 -5.28
CA ASN A 121 -7.19 -4.25 -3.85
C ASN A 121 -8.48 -3.79 -3.16
N MET A 122 -9.05 -2.66 -3.60
CA MET A 122 -10.35 -2.18 -3.11
C MET A 122 -11.48 -3.15 -3.48
N HIS A 123 -11.49 -3.62 -4.73
CA HIS A 123 -12.44 -4.64 -5.19
C HIS A 123 -12.30 -5.95 -4.40
N LYS A 124 -11.06 -6.44 -4.21
CA LYS A 124 -10.78 -7.61 -3.37
C LYS A 124 -11.27 -7.43 -1.94
N LYS A 125 -11.07 -6.25 -1.33
CA LYS A 125 -11.53 -5.94 0.03
C LYS A 125 -13.05 -6.00 0.12
N MET A 126 -13.75 -5.43 -0.85
CA MET A 126 -15.20 -5.46 -0.90
C MET A 126 -15.75 -6.88 -1.07
N LEU A 127 -15.16 -7.67 -1.98
CA LEU A 127 -15.52 -9.09 -2.13
C LEU A 127 -15.29 -9.88 -0.85
N ARG A 128 -14.18 -9.66 -0.13
CA ARG A 128 -13.93 -10.29 1.17
C ARG A 128 -15.00 -9.93 2.19
N ALA A 129 -15.38 -8.65 2.27
CA ALA A 129 -16.45 -8.20 3.14
C ALA A 129 -17.78 -8.89 2.79
N LYS A 130 -18.13 -8.96 1.49
CA LYS A 130 -19.35 -9.61 1.04
C LYS A 130 -19.34 -11.12 1.31
N ILE A 131 -18.21 -11.79 1.10
CA ILE A 131 -18.05 -13.21 1.44
C ILE A 131 -18.27 -13.42 2.94
N CYS A 132 -17.68 -12.58 3.80
CA CYS A 132 -17.87 -12.68 5.25
C CYS A 132 -19.34 -12.47 5.64
N GLU A 133 -20.02 -11.50 5.02
CA GLU A 133 -21.44 -11.22 5.23
C GLU A 133 -22.32 -12.41 4.82
N LEU A 134 -22.08 -12.99 3.63
CA LEU A 134 -22.81 -14.16 3.15
C LEU A 134 -22.54 -15.39 4.02
N GLN A 135 -21.31 -15.59 4.46
CA GLN A 135 -20.96 -16.66 5.41
C GLN A 135 -21.68 -16.48 6.74
N ARG A 136 -21.86 -15.24 7.21
CA ARG A 136 -22.66 -14.94 8.41
C ARG A 136 -24.12 -15.35 8.22
N TYR A 137 -24.74 -14.97 7.10
CA TYR A 137 -26.12 -15.37 6.78
C TYR A 137 -26.31 -16.87 6.69
N TRP A 138 -25.37 -17.55 6.05
CA TRP A 138 -25.41 -19.00 5.95
C TRP A 138 -25.33 -19.68 7.34
N ARG A 139 -24.45 -19.20 8.22
CA ARG A 139 -24.34 -19.71 9.60
C ARG A 139 -25.55 -19.38 10.46
N SER A 140 -26.23 -18.26 10.20
CA SER A 140 -27.47 -17.88 10.89
C SER A 140 -28.72 -18.57 10.32
N GLY A 141 -28.55 -19.52 9.38
CA GLY A 141 -29.63 -20.32 8.82
C GLY A 141 -30.43 -19.65 7.70
N ILE A 142 -29.99 -18.50 7.21
CA ILE A 142 -30.63 -17.78 6.11
C ILE A 142 -30.20 -18.44 4.80
N THR A 143 -31.16 -19.06 4.13
CA THR A 143 -30.93 -19.83 2.90
C THR A 143 -31.68 -19.27 1.70
N LYS A 144 -32.52 -18.26 1.90
CA LYS A 144 -33.28 -17.58 0.85
C LYS A 144 -32.79 -16.15 0.66
N MET A 145 -32.77 -15.68 -0.60
CA MET A 145 -32.27 -14.36 -0.98
C MET A 145 -33.15 -13.17 -0.51
N GLU A 146 -34.39 -13.43 -0.06
CA GLU A 146 -35.34 -12.41 0.45
C GLU A 146 -35.22 -12.14 1.97
N GLU A 147 -34.64 -13.06 2.74
CA GLU A 147 -34.46 -12.93 4.19
C GLU A 147 -33.33 -11.98 4.71
N PRO A 148 -32.32 -11.53 3.93
CA PRO A 148 -31.22 -10.75 4.50
C PRO A 148 -31.61 -9.35 4.98
N ALA A 149 -32.57 -8.68 4.33
CA ALA A 149 -33.02 -7.35 4.74
C ALA A 149 -33.78 -7.37 6.08
N GLU A 150 -34.61 -8.41 6.28
CA GLU A 150 -35.35 -8.62 7.53
C GLU A 150 -34.41 -9.04 8.67
N TYR A 151 -33.41 -9.87 8.37
CA TYR A 151 -32.37 -10.24 9.33
C TYR A 151 -31.46 -9.07 9.70
N GLU A 152 -31.04 -8.23 8.74
CA GLU A 152 -30.28 -7.01 9.05
C GLU A 152 -31.10 -6.04 9.90
N ALA A 153 -32.40 -5.86 9.60
CA ALA A 153 -33.28 -5.04 10.41
C ALA A 153 -33.49 -5.62 11.83
N ALA A 154 -33.60 -6.95 11.95
CA ALA A 154 -33.70 -7.64 13.24
C ALA A 154 -32.38 -7.56 14.04
N ALA A 155 -31.24 -7.75 13.38
CA ALA A 155 -29.90 -7.63 13.97
C ALA A 155 -29.59 -6.19 14.40
N ALA A 156 -29.99 -5.18 13.62
CA ALA A 156 -29.86 -3.77 13.99
C ALA A 156 -30.75 -3.42 15.20
N ARG A 157 -31.97 -4.00 15.27
CA ARG A 157 -32.86 -3.88 16.43
C ARG A 157 -32.31 -4.61 17.66
N ALA A 158 -31.64 -5.74 17.50
CA ALA A 158 -30.98 -6.50 18.56
C ALA A 158 -29.69 -5.82 19.06
N SER A 159 -28.90 -5.21 18.16
CA SER A 159 -27.71 -4.43 18.49
C SER A 159 -28.05 -3.22 19.37
N ASN A 160 -29.19 -2.57 19.12
CA ASN A 160 -29.72 -1.50 19.98
C ASN A 160 -30.25 -1.98 21.34
N ARG A 161 -30.42 -3.29 21.56
CA ARG A 161 -30.89 -3.88 22.83
C ARG A 161 -29.79 -4.49 23.71
N GLY A 162 -28.54 -4.49 23.24
CA GLY A 162 -27.39 -4.92 24.04
C GLY A 162 -27.15 -6.43 24.02
N GLN A 163 -25.97 -6.77 23.49
CA GLN A 163 -25.07 -7.86 23.88
C GLN A 163 -25.57 -9.32 23.80
N GLU A 164 -24.81 -10.11 23.01
CA GLU A 164 -24.41 -11.51 23.18
C GLU A 164 -24.68 -12.37 21.93
N ASP A 165 -23.76 -12.32 20.95
CA ASP A 165 -23.51 -13.50 20.13
C ASP A 165 -22.00 -13.67 19.90
N GLY A 166 -21.42 -14.61 20.64
CA GLY A 166 -19.99 -14.73 20.89
C GLY A 166 -19.16 -15.40 19.80
N ARG A 167 -19.76 -15.80 18.67
CA ARG A 167 -19.06 -16.52 17.58
C ARG A 167 -18.64 -15.61 16.42
N ASP A 168 -19.45 -14.62 16.08
CA ASP A 168 -19.13 -13.70 14.96
C ASP A 168 -18.12 -12.62 15.36
N GLY A 169 -18.07 -12.26 16.64
CA GLY A 169 -17.07 -11.33 17.18
C GLY A 169 -15.65 -11.89 17.13
N GLU A 170 -15.47 -13.22 17.16
CA GLU A 170 -14.15 -13.84 17.18
C GLU A 170 -13.40 -13.67 15.85
N PHE A 171 -14.09 -13.81 14.71
CA PHE A 171 -13.46 -13.65 13.39
C PHE A 171 -13.18 -12.16 13.05
N VAL A 172 -14.14 -11.28 13.33
CA VAL A 172 -13.99 -9.82 13.11
C VAL A 172 -12.89 -9.23 13.99
N ALA A 173 -12.77 -9.70 15.25
CA ALA A 173 -11.67 -9.29 16.11
C ALA A 173 -10.32 -9.73 15.55
N VAL A 174 -10.19 -10.93 14.97
CA VAL A 174 -8.91 -11.40 14.39
C VAL A 174 -8.49 -10.52 13.20
N GLU A 175 -9.42 -10.13 12.32
CA GLU A 175 -9.09 -9.31 11.14
C GLU A 175 -8.72 -7.86 11.48
N LEU A 176 -9.30 -7.29 12.54
CA LEU A 176 -9.04 -5.90 12.95
C LEU A 176 -7.74 -5.71 13.75
N LEU A 177 -7.09 -6.80 14.19
CA LEU A 177 -5.81 -6.72 14.89
C LEU A 177 -4.64 -6.60 13.91
N SER A 178 -3.68 -5.75 14.25
CA SER A 178 -2.41 -5.70 13.53
C SER A 178 -1.62 -7.00 13.71
N ASP A 179 -0.71 -7.32 12.79
CA ASP A 179 0.08 -8.55 12.88
C ASP A 179 0.92 -8.63 14.15
N ARG A 180 1.39 -7.48 14.67
CA ARG A 180 2.07 -7.39 15.97
C ARG A 180 1.16 -7.80 17.13
N GLU A 181 -0.12 -7.43 17.06
CA GLU A 181 -1.11 -7.79 18.07
C GLU A 181 -1.50 -9.26 17.98
N LYS A 182 -1.60 -9.82 16.77
CA LYS A 182 -1.81 -11.25 16.57
C LYS A 182 -0.69 -12.07 17.19
N VAL A 183 0.57 -11.69 16.95
CA VAL A 183 1.75 -12.32 17.58
C VAL A 183 1.71 -12.20 19.10
N LEU A 184 1.33 -11.03 19.63
CA LEU A 184 1.16 -10.85 21.07
C LEU A 184 0.10 -11.81 21.62
N CYS A 185 -1.07 -11.90 20.99
CA CYS A 185 -2.16 -12.81 21.40
C CYS A 185 -1.68 -14.25 21.48
N SER A 186 -0.97 -14.74 20.44
CA SER A 186 -0.36 -16.07 20.44
C SER A 186 0.64 -16.25 21.58
N SER A 187 1.51 -15.27 21.85
CA SER A 187 2.50 -15.34 22.92
C SER A 187 1.91 -15.32 24.34
N LEU A 188 0.71 -14.76 24.48
CA LEU A 188 -0.03 -14.65 25.75
C LEU A 188 -1.04 -15.79 25.93
N ASN A 189 -1.17 -16.70 24.95
CA ASN A 189 -2.23 -17.69 24.87
C ASN A 189 -3.63 -17.07 25.09
N LEU A 190 -3.84 -15.88 24.54
CA LEU A 190 -5.06 -15.10 24.68
C LEU A 190 -5.74 -15.01 23.32
N SER A 191 -7.05 -15.32 23.24
CA SER A 191 -7.75 -15.20 21.96
C SER A 191 -7.82 -13.73 21.51
N PRO A 192 -7.73 -13.44 20.20
CA PRO A 192 -7.84 -12.09 19.65
C PRO A 192 -9.07 -11.31 20.14
N MET A 193 -10.21 -11.99 20.31
CA MET A 193 -11.42 -11.40 20.87
C MET A 193 -11.24 -10.95 22.32
N ARG A 194 -10.66 -11.81 23.18
CA ARG A 194 -10.40 -11.48 24.59
C ARG A 194 -9.40 -10.32 24.69
N TYR A 195 -8.37 -10.31 23.85
CA TYR A 195 -7.44 -9.19 23.77
C TYR A 195 -8.14 -7.89 23.33
N ALA A 196 -8.99 -7.92 22.31
CA ALA A 196 -9.70 -6.74 21.82
C ALA A 196 -10.61 -6.12 22.89
N ILE A 197 -11.29 -6.94 23.69
CA ILE A 197 -12.10 -6.49 24.83
C ILE A 197 -11.21 -5.77 25.86
N VAL A 198 -10.10 -6.42 26.27
CA VAL A 198 -9.18 -5.85 27.27
C VAL A 198 -8.53 -4.56 26.76
N LYS A 199 -8.08 -4.53 25.50
CA LYS A 199 -7.52 -3.35 24.83
C LYS A 199 -8.51 -2.19 24.87
N THR A 200 -9.76 -2.45 24.50
CA THR A 200 -10.83 -1.44 24.49
C THR A 200 -11.07 -0.86 25.88
N ILE A 201 -11.14 -1.72 26.91
CA ILE A 201 -11.31 -1.28 28.30
C ILE A 201 -10.14 -0.40 28.75
N ILE A 202 -8.90 -0.83 28.53
CA ILE A 202 -7.69 -0.10 28.97
C ILE A 202 -7.58 1.25 28.27
N ILE A 203 -7.82 1.32 26.95
CA ILE A 203 -7.71 2.57 26.19
C ILE A 203 -8.81 3.54 26.64
N LYS A 204 -10.06 3.07 26.78
CA LYS A 204 -11.18 3.89 27.25
C LYS A 204 -10.90 4.46 28.64
N ASP A 205 -10.41 3.64 29.56
CA ASP A 205 -10.04 4.03 30.92
C ASP A 205 -8.96 5.12 30.93
N HIS A 206 -7.92 4.94 30.12
CA HIS A 206 -6.83 5.91 30.00
C HIS A 206 -7.31 7.25 29.41
N LEU A 207 -8.18 7.22 28.40
CA LEU A 207 -8.77 8.44 27.81
C LEU A 207 -9.65 9.20 28.82
N GLN A 208 -10.49 8.49 29.58
CA GLN A 208 -11.32 9.10 30.62
C GLN A 208 -10.49 9.78 31.70
N LYS A 209 -9.42 9.12 32.17
CA LYS A 209 -8.48 9.70 33.16
C LYS A 209 -7.80 10.97 32.65
N ARG A 210 -7.39 11.00 31.38
CA ARG A 210 -6.81 12.22 30.77
C ARG A 210 -7.79 13.40 30.73
N GLN A 211 -9.10 13.13 30.72
CA GLN A 211 -10.15 14.14 30.76
C GLN A 211 -10.57 14.49 32.21
N GLY A 212 -9.91 13.94 33.23
CA GLY A 212 -10.27 14.13 34.63
C GLY A 212 -11.54 13.39 35.06
N ILE A 213 -12.05 12.47 34.22
CA ILE A 213 -13.28 11.71 34.51
C ILE A 213 -12.89 10.46 35.30
N PRO A 214 -13.48 10.24 36.50
CA PRO A 214 -13.27 9.01 37.25
C PRO A 214 -13.77 7.81 36.45
N SER A 215 -12.87 6.87 36.14
CA SER A 215 -13.20 5.65 35.42
C SER A 215 -13.52 4.50 36.40
N LYS A 216 -14.67 3.85 36.22
CA LYS A 216 -15.10 2.67 37.01
C LYS A 216 -14.96 1.36 36.22
N SER A 217 -14.13 1.34 35.19
CA SER A 217 -14.05 0.21 34.28
C SER A 217 -13.50 -1.03 35.00
N ARG A 218 -14.29 -2.12 35.02
CA ARG A 218 -13.88 -3.38 35.63
C ARG A 218 -13.18 -4.23 34.59
N LEU A 219 -11.94 -4.63 34.88
CA LEU A 219 -11.22 -5.56 34.02
C LEU A 219 -11.83 -6.97 34.11
N PRO A 220 -11.81 -7.75 33.00
CA PRO A 220 -12.30 -9.12 33.01
C PRO A 220 -11.55 -10.02 34.00
N SER A 221 -12.24 -10.99 34.61
CA SER A 221 -11.69 -11.86 35.66
C SER A 221 -10.55 -12.78 35.18
N TYR A 222 -10.54 -13.13 33.89
CA TYR A 222 -9.48 -13.95 33.29
C TYR A 222 -8.15 -13.19 33.11
N LEU A 223 -8.14 -11.87 33.36
CA LEU A 223 -6.94 -11.06 33.22
C LEU A 223 -6.16 -11.03 34.53
N ASP A 224 -5.15 -11.89 34.63
CA ASP A 224 -4.23 -11.88 35.76
C ASP A 224 -3.27 -10.65 35.73
N LYS A 225 -2.48 -10.48 36.81
CA LYS A 225 -1.53 -9.37 36.93
C LYS A 225 -0.44 -9.40 35.85
N VAL A 226 -0.07 -10.59 35.36
CA VAL A 226 1.03 -10.80 34.41
C VAL A 226 0.59 -10.41 33.00
N LEU A 227 -0.54 -10.97 32.53
CA LEU A 227 -1.21 -10.64 31.28
C LEU A 227 -1.53 -9.15 31.21
N LYS A 228 -2.10 -8.59 32.29
CA LYS A 228 -2.37 -7.15 32.37
C LYS A 228 -1.11 -6.31 32.14
N LYS A 229 0.00 -6.64 32.82
CA LYS A 229 1.26 -5.90 32.70
C LYS A 229 1.85 -6.01 31.28
N ARG A 230 1.80 -7.20 30.66
CA ARG A 230 2.30 -7.40 29.30
C ARG A 230 1.48 -6.63 28.26
N ILE A 231 0.16 -6.66 28.37
CA ILE A 231 -0.73 -5.89 27.48
C ILE A 231 -0.51 -4.38 27.66
N LEU A 232 -0.42 -3.89 28.90
CA LEU A 232 -0.17 -2.48 29.18
C LEU A 232 1.16 -2.02 28.57
N ASN A 233 2.24 -2.78 28.79
CA ASN A 233 3.55 -2.50 28.21
C ASN A 233 3.50 -2.44 26.68
N PHE A 234 2.81 -3.39 26.04
CA PHE A 234 2.64 -3.39 24.59
C PHE A 234 1.89 -2.14 24.11
N LEU A 235 0.79 -1.75 24.76
CA LEU A 235 0.03 -0.56 24.40
C LEU A 235 0.84 0.73 24.60
N THR A 236 1.69 0.79 25.62
CA THR A 236 2.63 1.90 25.82
C THR A 236 3.70 1.96 24.74
N GLN A 237 4.33 0.82 24.41
CA GLN A 237 5.35 0.74 23.34
C GLN A 237 4.77 1.09 21.98
N SER A 238 3.54 0.65 21.73
CA SER A 238 2.76 0.96 20.52
C SER A 238 2.14 2.36 20.56
N ARG A 239 2.44 3.17 21.58
CA ARG A 239 1.97 4.57 21.77
C ARG A 239 0.46 4.77 21.82
N TRP A 240 -0.31 3.75 22.16
CA TRP A 240 -1.75 3.87 22.41
C TRP A 240 -2.06 4.56 23.75
N ILE A 241 -1.16 4.44 24.73
CA ILE A 241 -1.27 5.03 26.07
C ILE A 241 0.07 5.63 26.51
N SER A 242 0.05 6.67 27.33
CA SER A 242 1.27 7.33 27.84
C SER A 242 1.76 6.69 29.13
N ARG A 243 3.07 6.78 29.41
CA ARG A 243 3.67 6.35 30.70
C ARG A 243 3.25 7.25 31.87
N TYR A 244 2.84 8.48 31.58
CA TYR A 244 2.47 9.48 32.58
C TYR A 244 0.97 9.71 32.56
N ALA A 245 0.24 8.84 33.24
CA ALA A 245 -1.15 9.04 33.63
C ALA A 245 -1.34 8.43 35.02
N SER A 246 -0.55 8.93 35.97
CA SER A 246 -0.82 8.83 37.41
C SER A 246 -1.29 10.18 37.90
#